data_AF-A0A4P5VRT3-F1
#
_entry.id   AF-A0A4P5VRT3-F1
#
_cell.length_a   1.000
_cell.length_b   1.000
_cell.length_c   1.000
_cell.angle_alpha   90.00
_cell.angle_beta   90.00
_cell.angle_gamma   90.00
#
_symmetry.space_group_name_H-M   'P 1'
#
loop_
_entity.id
_entity.type
_entity.pdbx_description
1 polymer ?
#
loop_
_entity_poly.entity_id
_entity_poly.type
_entity_poly.pdbx_seq_one_letter_code
_entity_poly.pdbx_strand_id
1 'polypeptide(L)'
;MAVLTVPAAPSLPQAAGPSCTLQRSGSLWQLGIEAQELTTAIGQLAEQLETDDDDSRAQALAELEAALLAEEGNKQALAAKADATCWVIEHLRGQAAYRQQQAKRLTELSRSDASRADALEDSLILVLTRLQPTATRFSFPNHELSSRKSQAVEIDDEDALDPQWLSFSTTSKPDKAAIREALKAGQLIPGAQLLSRRSWRIC
;
A
#
# COMPACT_ATOMS: atom_id res chain seq x y z
N MET A 1 -46.45 -25.57 83.75
CA MET A 1 -46.58 -24.42 82.84
C MET A 1 -45.43 -24.48 81.85
N ALA A 2 -45.75 -24.45 80.57
CA ALA A 2 -44.80 -24.42 79.46
C ALA A 2 -44.14 -23.04 79.36
N VAL A 3 -42.85 -23.01 79.04
CA VAL A 3 -42.20 -21.91 78.31
C VAL A 3 -41.16 -22.53 77.38
N LEU A 4 -41.34 -22.26 76.08
CA LEU A 4 -40.41 -22.56 74.99
C LEU A 4 -39.11 -21.77 75.17
N THR A 5 -37.97 -22.34 74.74
CA THR A 5 -37.02 -21.61 73.88
C THR A 5 -36.03 -22.55 73.20
N VAL A 6 -35.94 -22.43 71.87
CA VAL A 6 -35.05 -23.16 70.96
C VAL A 6 -33.65 -22.52 71.00
N PRO A 7 -32.54 -23.28 71.12
CA PRO A 7 -31.22 -22.74 70.84
C PRO A 7 -30.90 -22.81 69.34
N ALA A 8 -30.50 -21.67 68.78
CA ALA A 8 -30.13 -21.47 67.39
C ALA A 8 -28.92 -22.32 66.97
N ALA A 9 -28.97 -22.86 65.75
CA ALA A 9 -27.87 -23.62 65.14
C ALA A 9 -26.63 -22.73 64.92
N PRO A 10 -25.40 -23.27 65.08
CA PRO A 10 -24.17 -22.53 64.84
C PRO A 10 -23.98 -22.24 63.35
N SER A 11 -23.63 -20.98 63.04
CA SER A 11 -23.31 -20.50 61.70
C SER A 11 -22.07 -21.17 61.13
N LEU A 12 -22.16 -21.57 59.85
CA LEU A 12 -21.05 -22.11 59.07
C LEU A 12 -19.92 -21.06 58.90
N PRO A 13 -18.64 -21.48 58.86
CA PRO A 13 -17.51 -20.57 58.68
C PRO A 13 -17.53 -19.96 57.28
N GLN A 14 -17.46 -18.62 57.22
CA GLN A 14 -17.24 -17.89 55.98
C GLN A 14 -15.85 -18.23 55.44
N ALA A 15 -15.81 -18.86 54.27
CA ALA A 15 -14.57 -19.06 53.53
C ALA A 15 -14.03 -17.70 53.08
N ALA A 16 -12.92 -17.28 53.67
CA ALA A 16 -12.13 -16.17 53.14
C ALA A 16 -11.59 -16.59 51.77
N GLY A 17 -12.24 -16.12 50.70
CA GLY A 17 -11.73 -16.25 49.35
C GLY A 17 -10.37 -15.56 49.22
N PRO A 18 -9.49 -16.01 48.31
CA PRO A 18 -8.18 -15.42 48.14
C PRO A 18 -8.35 -13.95 47.77
N SER A 19 -7.86 -13.06 48.64
CA SER A 19 -7.80 -11.63 48.37
C SER A 19 -6.78 -11.41 47.27
N CYS A 20 -7.21 -11.49 46.02
CA CYS A 20 -6.44 -11.04 44.87
C CYS A 20 -6.32 -9.52 44.95
N THR A 21 -5.25 -9.04 45.56
CA THR A 21 -4.77 -7.66 45.43
C THR A 21 -4.19 -7.49 44.02
N LEU A 22 -5.06 -7.48 43.01
CA LEU A 22 -4.70 -6.89 41.73
C LEU A 22 -4.66 -5.37 41.92
N GLN A 23 -3.50 -4.85 42.32
CA GLN A 23 -3.15 -3.47 42.00
C GLN A 23 -2.98 -3.40 40.47
N ARG A 24 -4.10 -3.31 39.75
CA ARG A 24 -4.13 -2.85 38.36
C ARG A 24 -4.24 -1.34 38.41
N SER A 25 -3.12 -0.70 38.15
CA SER A 25 -3.06 0.67 37.65
C SER A 25 -3.96 0.80 36.41
N GLY A 26 -4.95 1.70 36.49
CA GLY A 26 -5.88 2.07 35.41
C GLY A 26 -7.15 1.22 35.32
N SER A 27 -8.31 1.88 35.18
CA SER A 27 -9.54 1.19 34.74
C SER A 27 -9.42 0.78 33.27
N LEU A 28 -10.16 -0.24 32.81
CA LEU A 28 -10.15 -0.64 31.38
C LEU A 28 -10.50 0.53 30.44
N TRP A 29 -11.38 1.42 30.90
CA TRP A 29 -11.71 2.66 30.20
C TRP A 29 -10.50 3.58 30.05
N GLN A 30 -9.70 3.73 31.11
CA GLN A 30 -8.51 4.55 31.10
C GLN A 30 -7.45 4.01 30.12
N LEU A 31 -7.22 2.71 30.11
CA LEU A 31 -6.32 2.07 29.13
C LEU A 31 -6.79 2.28 27.69
N GLY A 32 -8.11 2.25 27.45
CA GLY A 32 -8.69 2.56 26.15
C GLY A 32 -8.46 4.01 25.71
N ILE A 33 -8.58 4.95 26.65
CA ILE A 33 -8.29 6.37 26.39
C ILE A 33 -6.80 6.55 26.06
N GLU A 34 -5.91 5.99 26.88
CA GLU A 34 -4.46 6.08 26.68
C GLU A 34 -4.04 5.51 25.30
N ALA A 35 -4.59 4.36 24.90
CA ALA A 35 -4.32 3.78 23.59
C ALA A 35 -4.84 4.65 22.42
N GLN A 36 -6.02 5.23 22.57
CA GLN A 36 -6.59 6.14 21.58
C GLN A 36 -5.78 7.43 21.46
N GLU A 37 -5.32 7.99 22.58
CA GLU A 37 -4.48 9.20 22.62
C GLU A 37 -3.16 8.96 21.89
N LEU A 38 -2.49 7.84 22.16
CA LEU A 38 -1.27 7.46 21.44
C LEU A 38 -1.53 7.33 19.94
N THR A 39 -2.59 6.62 19.55
CA THR A 39 -2.95 6.44 18.14
C THR A 39 -3.24 7.78 17.46
N THR A 40 -3.92 8.69 18.15
CA THR A 40 -4.24 10.03 17.65
C THR A 40 -2.98 10.88 17.49
N ALA A 41 -2.06 10.83 18.46
CA ALA A 41 -0.79 11.55 18.40
C ALA A 41 0.08 11.06 17.23
N ILE A 42 0.18 9.73 17.02
CA ILE A 42 0.89 9.19 15.86
C ILE A 42 0.17 9.56 14.54
N GLY A 43 -1.16 9.58 14.54
CA GLY A 43 -1.96 10.03 13.40
C GLY A 43 -1.64 11.47 12.98
N GLN A 44 -1.51 12.39 13.93
CA GLN A 44 -1.14 13.79 13.65
C GLN A 44 0.26 13.91 13.04
N LEU A 45 1.23 13.16 13.56
CA LEU A 45 2.57 13.09 12.97
C LEU A 45 2.51 12.53 11.54
N ALA A 46 1.69 11.51 11.31
CA ALA A 46 1.51 10.93 9.98
C ALA A 46 0.84 11.91 8.99
N GLU A 47 -0.12 12.72 9.44
CA GLU A 47 -0.73 13.79 8.62
C GLU A 47 0.31 14.84 8.22
N GLN A 48 1.21 15.23 9.11
CA GLN A 48 2.30 16.16 8.79
C GLN A 48 3.23 15.63 7.70
N LEU A 49 3.33 14.29 7.53
CA LEU A 49 4.11 13.67 6.46
C LEU A 49 3.52 13.90 5.06
N GLU A 50 2.25 14.31 4.96
CA GLU A 50 1.61 14.65 3.69
C GLU A 50 2.00 16.05 3.16
N THR A 51 2.70 16.86 3.96
CA THR A 51 3.13 18.21 3.57
C THR A 51 4.17 18.16 2.44
N ASP A 52 4.07 19.07 1.47
CA ASP A 52 5.06 19.22 0.38
C ASP A 52 6.44 19.78 0.83
N ASP A 53 6.55 20.15 2.12
CA ASP A 53 7.77 20.67 2.73
C ASP A 53 8.62 19.53 3.33
N ASP A 54 9.80 19.31 2.74
CA ASP A 54 10.72 18.25 3.18
C ASP A 54 11.21 18.45 4.62
N ASP A 55 11.36 19.71 5.08
CA ASP A 55 11.81 20.03 6.43
C ASP A 55 10.76 19.64 7.47
N SER A 56 9.50 20.01 7.24
CA SER A 56 8.36 19.60 8.09
C SER A 56 8.22 18.08 8.17
N ARG A 57 8.41 17.38 7.04
CA ARG A 57 8.37 15.90 7.01
C ARG A 57 9.50 15.29 7.84
N ALA A 58 10.71 15.80 7.70
CA ALA A 58 11.86 15.34 8.48
C ALA A 58 11.65 15.59 9.98
N GLN A 59 11.07 16.74 10.34
CA GLN A 59 10.77 17.09 11.71
C GLN A 59 9.75 16.14 12.36
N ALA A 60 8.66 15.81 11.66
CA ALA A 60 7.65 14.87 12.17
C ALA A 60 8.22 13.46 12.40
N LEU A 61 9.10 12.99 11.52
CA LEU A 61 9.81 11.72 11.71
C LEU A 61 10.77 11.78 12.89
N ALA A 62 11.55 12.86 13.01
CA ALA A 62 12.46 13.04 14.13
C ALA A 62 11.71 13.09 15.48
N GLU A 63 10.52 13.68 15.51
CA GLU A 63 9.65 13.70 16.70
C GLU A 63 9.14 12.31 17.06
N LEU A 64 8.68 11.52 16.07
CA LEU A 64 8.30 10.12 16.27
C LEU A 64 9.46 9.28 16.82
N GLU A 65 10.64 9.40 16.20
CA GLU A 65 11.86 8.70 16.61
C GLU A 65 12.27 9.08 18.03
N ALA A 66 12.26 10.37 18.36
CA ALA A 66 12.55 10.87 19.70
C ALA A 66 11.53 10.35 20.73
N ALA A 67 10.24 10.31 20.39
CA ALA A 67 9.20 9.80 21.28
C ALA A 67 9.33 8.30 21.58
N LEU A 68 9.85 7.52 20.63
CA LEU A 68 10.15 6.09 20.84
C LEU A 68 11.44 5.89 21.64
N LEU A 69 12.50 6.64 21.31
CA LEU A 69 13.78 6.57 22.02
C LEU A 69 13.66 7.03 23.49
N ALA A 70 12.79 7.99 23.78
CA ALA A 70 12.53 8.46 25.14
C ALA A 70 12.01 7.37 26.09
N GLU A 71 11.42 6.29 25.57
CA GLU A 71 10.94 5.14 26.36
C GLU A 71 12.02 4.07 26.58
N GLU A 72 13.30 4.39 26.34
CA GLU A 72 14.41 3.48 26.64
C GLU A 72 14.37 3.02 28.11
N GLY A 73 14.38 1.70 28.31
CA GLY A 73 14.24 1.09 29.63
C GLY A 73 12.78 0.86 30.09
N ASN A 74 11.79 1.50 29.47
CA ASN A 74 10.37 1.31 29.76
C ASN A 74 9.69 0.42 28.70
N LYS A 75 9.81 -0.90 28.86
CA LYS A 75 9.30 -1.87 27.88
C LYS A 75 7.79 -1.76 27.61
N GLN A 76 7.00 -1.40 28.61
CA GLN A 76 5.54 -1.32 28.48
C GLN A 76 5.13 -0.09 27.65
N ALA A 77 5.68 1.08 27.97
CA ALA A 77 5.39 2.30 27.22
C ALA A 77 5.93 2.25 25.79
N LEU A 78 7.13 1.69 25.61
CA LEU A 78 7.68 1.46 24.27
C LEU A 78 6.78 0.55 23.43
N ALA A 79 6.29 -0.56 24.01
CA ALA A 79 5.38 -1.46 23.33
C ALA A 79 4.07 -0.76 22.93
N ALA A 80 3.49 0.05 23.81
CA ALA A 80 2.25 0.79 23.52
C ALA A 80 2.43 1.82 22.39
N LYS A 81 3.52 2.60 22.39
CA LYS A 81 3.82 3.55 21.30
C LYS A 81 4.12 2.84 19.98
N ALA A 82 4.88 1.75 20.02
CA ALA A 82 5.19 0.95 18.84
C ALA A 82 3.93 0.32 18.24
N ASP A 83 3.02 -0.20 19.08
CA ASP A 83 1.75 -0.77 18.65
C ASP A 83 0.84 0.28 18.00
N ALA A 84 0.70 1.47 18.61
CA ALA A 84 0.00 2.60 18.02
C ALA A 84 0.59 3.01 16.66
N THR A 85 1.93 2.96 16.54
CA THR A 85 2.61 3.25 15.28
C THR A 85 2.31 2.19 14.21
N CYS A 86 2.35 0.92 14.56
CA CYS A 86 1.96 -0.18 13.67
C CYS A 86 0.52 -0.02 13.18
N TRP A 87 -0.41 0.33 14.07
CA TRP A 87 -1.81 0.56 13.72
C TRP A 87 -1.98 1.66 12.67
N VAL A 88 -1.31 2.81 12.85
CA VAL A 88 -1.37 3.92 11.88
C VAL A 88 -0.76 3.49 10.53
N ILE A 89 0.35 2.75 10.54
CA ILE A 89 0.96 2.23 9.30
C ILE A 89 0.00 1.29 8.55
N GLU A 90 -0.66 0.38 9.25
CA GLU A 90 -1.63 -0.54 8.65
C GLU A 90 -2.85 0.20 8.11
N HIS A 91 -3.35 1.18 8.86
CA HIS A 91 -4.45 2.03 8.43
C HIS A 91 -4.13 2.74 7.11
N LEU A 92 -2.96 3.39 7.02
CA LEU A 92 -2.50 4.06 5.80
C LEU A 92 -2.32 3.08 4.62
N ARG A 93 -1.75 1.90 4.88
CA ARG A 93 -1.61 0.85 3.84
C ARG A 93 -2.96 0.36 3.35
N GLY A 94 -3.93 0.19 4.25
CA GLY A 94 -5.30 -0.17 3.92
C GLY A 94 -5.97 0.87 3.03
N GLN A 95 -5.85 2.16 3.39
CA GLN A 95 -6.36 3.25 2.56
C GLN A 95 -5.68 3.29 1.18
N ALA A 96 -4.35 3.14 1.12
CA ALA A 96 -3.60 3.12 -0.13
C ALA A 96 -4.05 1.96 -1.04
N ALA A 97 -4.21 0.76 -0.49
CA ALA A 97 -4.70 -0.40 -1.22
C ALA A 97 -6.11 -0.17 -1.77
N TYR A 98 -7.02 0.41 -0.97
CA TYR A 98 -8.37 0.77 -1.41
C TYR A 98 -8.33 1.77 -2.57
N ARG A 99 -7.56 2.86 -2.43
CA ARG A 99 -7.40 3.87 -3.50
C ARG A 99 -6.83 3.26 -4.78
N GLN A 100 -5.86 2.36 -4.67
CA GLN A 100 -5.29 1.67 -5.82
C GLN A 100 -6.31 0.78 -6.54
N GLN A 101 -7.19 0.09 -5.80
CA GLN A 101 -8.28 -0.69 -6.39
C GLN A 101 -9.28 0.20 -7.13
N GLN A 102 -9.65 1.35 -6.56
CA GLN A 102 -10.53 2.31 -7.22
C GLN A 102 -9.88 2.90 -8.48
N ALA A 103 -8.60 3.27 -8.43
CA ALA A 103 -7.88 3.77 -9.59
C ALA A 103 -7.87 2.76 -10.76
N LYS A 104 -7.59 1.48 -10.47
CA LYS A 104 -7.65 0.39 -11.45
C LYS A 104 -9.03 0.29 -12.10
N ARG A 105 -10.09 0.29 -11.29
CA ARG A 105 -11.48 0.26 -11.78
C ARG A 105 -11.78 1.44 -12.69
N LEU A 106 -11.39 2.66 -12.32
CA LEU A 106 -11.63 3.85 -13.14
C LEU A 106 -10.86 3.81 -14.46
N THR A 107 -9.62 3.30 -14.45
CA THR A 107 -8.84 3.09 -15.68
C THR A 107 -9.47 2.03 -16.61
N GLU A 108 -10.03 0.96 -16.04
CA GLU A 108 -10.76 -0.05 -16.81
C GLU A 108 -12.05 0.51 -17.43
N LEU A 109 -12.81 1.31 -16.67
CA LEU A 109 -13.99 2.00 -17.17
C LEU A 109 -13.64 2.98 -18.30
N SER A 110 -12.61 3.80 -18.12
CA SER A 110 -12.18 4.74 -19.16
C SER A 110 -11.69 4.02 -20.42
N ARG A 111 -10.99 2.89 -20.28
CA ARG A 111 -10.57 2.06 -21.41
C ARG A 111 -11.77 1.44 -22.13
N SER A 112 -12.75 0.95 -21.39
CA SER A 112 -14.00 0.42 -21.96
C SER A 112 -14.73 1.52 -22.75
N ASP A 113 -14.84 2.73 -22.20
CA ASP A 113 -15.50 3.86 -22.87
C ASP A 113 -14.77 4.26 -24.15
N ALA A 114 -13.44 4.38 -24.10
CA ALA A 114 -12.61 4.63 -25.27
C ALA A 114 -12.82 3.55 -26.35
N SER A 115 -12.73 2.26 -25.98
CA SER A 115 -12.92 1.17 -26.95
C SER A 115 -14.30 1.13 -27.59
N ARG A 116 -15.36 1.52 -26.85
CA ARG A 116 -16.71 1.66 -27.40
C ARG A 116 -16.82 2.84 -28.34
N ALA A 117 -16.16 3.96 -28.02
CA ALA A 117 -16.10 5.12 -28.91
C ALA A 117 -15.36 4.78 -30.21
N ASP A 118 -14.20 4.13 -30.12
CA ASP A 118 -13.41 3.70 -31.28
C ASP A 118 -14.22 2.76 -32.19
N ALA A 119 -14.92 1.77 -31.61
CA ALA A 119 -15.75 0.85 -32.39
C ALA A 119 -16.92 1.55 -33.10
N LEU A 120 -17.51 2.59 -32.49
CA LEU A 120 -18.55 3.40 -33.11
C LEU A 120 -17.97 4.30 -34.22
N GLU A 121 -16.79 4.88 -33.99
CA GLU A 121 -16.06 5.66 -34.99
C GLU A 121 -15.71 4.81 -36.22
N ASP A 122 -15.11 3.63 -36.02
CA ASP A 122 -14.76 2.70 -37.10
C ASP A 122 -15.99 2.31 -37.92
N SER A 123 -17.11 1.98 -37.24
CA SER A 123 -18.37 1.65 -37.89
C SER A 123 -18.93 2.82 -38.70
N LEU A 124 -18.88 4.03 -38.14
CA LEU A 124 -19.34 5.25 -38.82
C LEU A 124 -18.47 5.55 -40.06
N ILE A 125 -17.14 5.49 -39.92
CA ILE A 125 -16.19 5.70 -41.02
C ILE A 125 -16.44 4.67 -42.12
N LEU A 126 -16.62 3.39 -41.77
CA LEU A 126 -16.91 2.31 -42.71
C LEU A 126 -18.18 2.59 -43.52
N VAL A 127 -19.26 3.05 -42.87
CA VAL A 127 -20.50 3.38 -43.57
C VAL A 127 -20.33 4.60 -44.47
N LEU A 128 -19.73 5.68 -43.96
CA LEU A 128 -19.55 6.92 -44.71
C LEU A 128 -18.65 6.75 -45.94
N THR A 129 -17.55 6.00 -45.81
CA THR A 129 -16.64 5.71 -46.92
C THR A 129 -17.27 4.78 -47.96
N ARG A 130 -18.15 3.86 -47.57
CA ARG A 130 -18.94 3.07 -48.53
C ARG A 130 -19.94 3.92 -49.31
N LEU A 131 -20.59 4.89 -48.66
CA LEU A 131 -21.55 5.77 -49.30
C LEU A 131 -20.88 6.86 -50.16
N GLN A 132 -19.70 7.34 -49.76
CA GLN A 132 -18.98 8.44 -50.41
C GLN A 132 -17.46 8.15 -50.44
N PRO A 133 -16.98 7.27 -51.34
CA PRO A 133 -15.61 6.75 -51.31
C PRO A 133 -14.52 7.79 -51.59
N THR A 134 -14.85 8.91 -52.24
CA THR A 134 -13.90 9.99 -52.55
C THR A 134 -13.93 11.12 -51.53
N ALA A 135 -14.85 11.10 -50.56
CA ALA A 135 -14.98 12.16 -49.58
C ALA A 135 -13.86 12.07 -48.52
N THR A 136 -13.14 13.16 -48.33
CA THR A 136 -12.06 13.27 -47.35
C THR A 136 -12.47 14.02 -46.08
N ARG A 137 -13.70 14.57 -46.06
CA ARG A 137 -14.28 15.37 -44.98
C ARG A 137 -15.80 15.22 -44.98
N PHE A 138 -16.39 15.09 -43.79
CA PHE A 138 -17.83 15.05 -43.55
C PHE A 138 -18.19 16.11 -42.51
N SER A 139 -19.14 16.98 -42.82
CA SER A 139 -19.66 17.99 -41.90
C SER A 139 -21.06 17.60 -41.44
N PHE A 140 -21.25 17.57 -40.13
CA PHE A 140 -22.55 17.36 -39.47
C PHE A 140 -22.99 18.65 -38.78
N PRO A 141 -24.24 18.76 -38.28
CA PRO A 141 -24.73 19.98 -37.64
C PRO A 141 -23.86 20.47 -36.46
N ASN A 142 -23.29 19.54 -35.68
CA ASN A 142 -22.51 19.85 -34.47
C ASN A 142 -21.10 19.23 -34.47
N HIS A 143 -20.73 18.46 -35.50
CA HIS A 143 -19.50 17.68 -35.52
C HIS A 143 -18.89 17.68 -36.92
N GLU A 144 -17.60 17.40 -36.98
CA GLU A 144 -16.88 17.27 -38.23
C GLU A 144 -15.95 16.05 -38.16
N LEU A 145 -15.96 15.26 -39.23
CA LEU A 145 -15.03 14.16 -39.42
C LEU A 145 -14.10 14.50 -40.59
N SER A 146 -12.80 14.47 -40.37
CA SER A 146 -11.80 14.69 -41.42
C SER A 146 -10.82 13.54 -41.46
N SER A 147 -10.49 13.12 -42.68
CA SER A 147 -9.42 12.14 -42.89
C SER A 147 -8.06 12.82 -42.87
N ARG A 148 -7.05 12.11 -42.36
CA ARG A 148 -5.64 12.50 -42.50
C ARG A 148 -4.90 11.44 -43.28
N LYS A 149 -3.94 11.84 -44.12
CA LYS A 149 -2.99 10.91 -44.71
C LYS A 149 -1.95 10.54 -43.64
N SER A 150 -1.85 9.26 -43.32
CA SER A 150 -0.73 8.70 -42.57
C SER A 150 0.03 7.74 -43.48
N GLN A 151 1.36 7.80 -43.43
CA GLN A 151 2.23 6.83 -44.08
C GLN A 151 2.82 5.96 -42.96
N ALA A 152 2.72 4.65 -43.14
CA ALA A 152 3.41 3.66 -42.32
C ALA A 152 4.35 2.88 -43.24
N VAL A 153 5.54 2.56 -42.74
CA VAL A 153 6.45 1.65 -43.43
C VAL A 153 6.13 0.25 -42.92
N GLU A 154 5.58 -0.59 -43.78
CA GLU A 154 5.39 -2.01 -43.52
C GLU A 154 6.66 -2.74 -43.97
N ILE A 155 7.25 -3.54 -43.08
CA ILE A 155 8.45 -4.33 -43.35
C ILE A 155 7.98 -5.78 -43.50
N ASP A 156 7.99 -6.28 -44.73
CA ASP A 156 7.53 -7.65 -45.02
C ASP A 156 8.58 -8.71 -44.67
N ASP A 157 9.87 -8.37 -44.83
CA ASP A 157 11.01 -9.25 -44.57
C ASP A 157 12.18 -8.45 -44.01
N GLU A 158 12.49 -8.66 -42.72
CA GLU A 158 13.58 -7.98 -42.03
C GLU A 158 14.97 -8.46 -42.49
N ASP A 159 15.10 -9.72 -42.94
CA ASP A 159 16.38 -10.33 -43.33
C ASP A 159 16.86 -9.87 -44.72
N ALA A 160 15.94 -9.34 -45.53
CA ALA A 160 16.23 -8.71 -46.82
C ALA A 160 16.69 -7.25 -46.69
N LEU A 161 16.57 -6.65 -45.50
CA LEU A 161 16.98 -5.26 -45.27
C LEU A 161 18.50 -5.17 -45.16
N ASP A 162 19.07 -4.20 -45.87
CA ASP A 162 20.48 -3.88 -45.74
C ASP A 162 20.82 -3.54 -44.27
N PRO A 163 22.02 -3.91 -43.79
CA PRO A 163 22.46 -3.62 -42.43
C PRO A 163 22.42 -2.13 -42.03
N GLN A 164 22.38 -1.21 -42.99
CA GLN A 164 22.24 0.23 -42.75
C GLN A 164 20.87 0.64 -42.15
N TRP A 165 19.84 -0.21 -42.31
CA TRP A 165 18.49 0.02 -41.79
C TRP A 165 18.20 -0.77 -40.50
N LEU A 166 19.14 -1.62 -40.06
CA LEU A 166 19.03 -2.47 -38.89
C LEU A 166 19.76 -1.84 -37.69
N SER A 167 19.12 -1.86 -36.52
CA SER A 167 19.75 -1.45 -35.27
C SER A 167 19.96 -2.66 -34.36
N PHE A 168 21.21 -2.98 -34.04
CA PHE A 168 21.55 -4.11 -33.18
C PHE A 168 21.70 -3.66 -31.72
N SER A 169 20.76 -4.06 -30.88
CA SER A 169 20.81 -3.87 -29.43
C SER A 169 21.37 -5.12 -28.75
N THR A 170 22.65 -5.12 -28.36
CA THR A 170 23.22 -6.18 -27.51
C THR A 170 23.06 -5.78 -26.04
N THR A 171 22.01 -6.28 -25.41
CA THR A 171 21.78 -6.05 -23.97
C THR A 171 22.47 -7.16 -23.16
N SER A 172 23.61 -6.85 -22.53
CA SER A 172 24.20 -7.73 -21.52
C SER A 172 23.58 -7.44 -20.15
N LYS A 173 23.07 -8.48 -19.49
CA LYS A 173 22.52 -8.39 -18.12
C LYS A 173 23.32 -9.29 -17.19
N PRO A 174 23.70 -8.81 -15.99
CA PRO A 174 24.39 -9.65 -15.01
C PRO A 174 23.46 -10.75 -14.53
N ASP A 175 23.91 -12.00 -14.63
CA ASP A 175 23.20 -13.13 -14.04
C ASP A 175 23.41 -13.15 -12.52
N LYS A 176 22.48 -12.51 -11.82
CA LYS A 176 22.51 -12.43 -10.35
C LYS A 176 22.38 -13.80 -9.68
N ALA A 177 21.85 -14.81 -10.35
CA ALA A 177 21.74 -16.16 -9.77
C ALA A 177 23.11 -16.84 -9.79
N ALA A 178 23.77 -16.89 -10.96
CA ALA A 178 25.12 -17.45 -11.11
C ALA A 178 26.14 -16.71 -10.22
N ILE A 179 26.08 -15.37 -10.19
CA ILE A 179 26.94 -14.55 -9.32
C ILE A 179 26.71 -14.88 -7.85
N ARG A 180 25.45 -15.07 -7.42
CA ARG A 180 25.13 -15.43 -6.03
C ARG A 180 25.66 -16.81 -5.66
N GLU A 181 25.56 -17.78 -6.56
CA GLU A 181 26.07 -19.14 -6.33
C GLU A 181 27.59 -19.16 -6.21
N ALA A 182 28.29 -18.49 -7.13
CA ALA A 182 29.74 -18.35 -7.10
C ALA A 182 30.24 -17.63 -5.84
N LEU A 183 29.59 -16.53 -5.42
CA LEU A 183 29.90 -15.85 -4.16
C LEU A 183 29.66 -16.75 -2.93
N LYS A 184 28.61 -17.58 -2.93
CA LYS A 184 28.36 -18.57 -1.86
C LYS A 184 29.40 -19.69 -1.85
N ALA A 185 29.95 -20.06 -3.00
CA ALA A 185 31.02 -21.05 -3.14
C ALA A 185 32.41 -20.50 -2.75
N GLY A 186 32.51 -19.23 -2.32
CA GLY A 186 33.76 -18.59 -1.90
C GLY A 186 34.58 -18.01 -3.05
N GLN A 187 34.04 -17.93 -4.26
CA GLN A 187 34.71 -17.26 -5.38
C GLN A 187 34.63 -15.73 -5.21
N LEU A 188 35.75 -15.06 -5.44
CA LEU A 188 35.82 -13.60 -5.45
C LEU A 188 35.43 -13.08 -6.84
N ILE A 189 34.31 -12.36 -6.93
CA ILE A 189 33.86 -11.71 -8.16
C ILE A 189 34.04 -10.19 -7.99
N PRO A 190 34.98 -9.56 -8.71
CA PRO A 190 35.13 -8.10 -8.70
C PRO A 190 33.80 -7.41 -9.06
N GLY A 191 33.35 -6.51 -8.19
CA GLY A 191 32.10 -5.78 -8.37
C GLY A 191 30.83 -6.46 -7.83
N ALA A 192 30.94 -7.65 -7.20
CA ALA A 192 29.81 -8.30 -6.55
C ALA A 192 30.15 -8.72 -5.11
N GLN A 193 29.20 -8.52 -4.20
CA GLN A 193 29.33 -8.89 -2.79
C GLN A 193 28.02 -9.45 -2.25
N LEU A 194 28.11 -10.47 -1.39
CA LEU A 194 26.96 -11.07 -0.74
C LEU A 194 26.69 -10.35 0.59
N LEU A 195 25.63 -9.54 0.63
CA LEU A 195 25.20 -8.84 1.86
C LEU A 195 24.04 -9.60 2.52
N SER A 196 24.21 -9.98 3.79
CA SER A 196 23.14 -10.55 4.60
C SER A 196 22.34 -9.44 5.29
N ARG A 197 21.01 -9.43 5.10
CA ARG A 197 20.09 -8.46 5.72
C ARG A 197 18.89 -9.21 6.30
N ARG A 198 18.32 -8.69 7.40
CA ARG A 198 17.04 -9.16 7.94
C ARG A 198 15.89 -8.35 7.34
N SER A 199 14.79 -9.01 7.00
CA SER A 199 13.55 -8.36 6.59
C SER A 199 12.51 -8.46 7.69
N TRP A 200 11.89 -7.34 8.05
CA TRP A 200 10.82 -7.25 9.04
C TRP A 200 9.48 -7.07 8.32
N ARG A 201 8.40 -7.58 8.90
CA ARG A 201 7.03 -7.37 8.44
C ARG A 201 6.17 -6.96 9.63
N ILE A 202 5.24 -6.05 9.37
CA ILE A 202 4.13 -5.73 10.27
C ILE A 202 2.99 -6.66 9.82
N CYS A 203 2.46 -7.45 10.74
CA CYS A 203 1.52 -8.54 10.49
C CYS A 203 0.19 -8.28 11.20
#